data_AF-A0A9E4N5P0-F1
#
_entry.id   AF-A0A9E4N5P0-F1
#
_cell.length_a   1.000
_cell.length_b   1.000
_cell.length_c   1.000
_cell.angle_alpha   90.00
_cell.angle_beta   90.00
_cell.angle_gamma   90.00
#
_symmetry.space_group_name_H-M   'P 1'
#
loop_
_entity.id
_entity.type
_entity.pdbx_description
1 polymer ?
#
loop_
_entity_poly.entity_id
_entity_poly.type
_entity_poly.pdbx_seq_one_letter_code
_entity_poly.pdbx_strand_id
1 'polypeptide(L)'
;SGLLVLNEPSIEEESHKIWPCIRCARCVSACPMHLNPSMLGQLAAKRKYEEMAEEYHLTDCFECGCCSYVCPSNIPLVQYFRIAKAINREQAA
;
A
#
# COMPACT_ATOMS: atom_id res chain seq x y z
N SER A 1 16.65 13.52 -26.55
CA SER A 1 16.66 13.19 -25.13
C SER A 1 17.42 14.25 -24.38
N GLY A 2 16.82 14.89 -23.38
CA GLY A 2 17.45 15.94 -22.58
C GLY A 2 17.61 15.49 -21.13
N LEU A 3 18.67 15.92 -20.47
CA LEU A 3 18.90 15.67 -19.05
C LEU A 3 18.42 16.89 -18.26
N LEU A 4 17.33 16.73 -17.50
CA LEU A 4 16.85 17.76 -16.59
C LEU A 4 17.68 17.70 -15.30
N VAL A 5 18.46 18.75 -15.04
CA VAL A 5 19.24 18.92 -13.81
C VAL A 5 18.61 20.05 -13.01
N LEU A 6 18.04 19.72 -11.86
CA LEU A 6 17.48 20.67 -10.90
C LEU A 6 18.58 21.04 -9.89
N ASN A 7 18.82 22.33 -9.67
CA ASN A 7 19.75 22.81 -8.65
C ASN A 7 19.00 22.96 -7.33
N GLU A 8 19.47 22.21 -6.31
CA GLU A 8 18.88 22.00 -4.98
C GLU A 8 17.55 21.21 -4.96
N PRO A 9 17.37 20.27 -4.02
CA PRO A 9 16.18 19.44 -3.97
C PRO A 9 15.01 20.27 -3.45
N SER A 10 14.25 20.89 -4.35
CA SER A 10 12.87 21.30 -4.07
C SER A 10 11.92 20.10 -3.93
N ILE A 11 12.46 18.89 -3.79
CA ILE A 11 11.73 17.70 -3.36
C ILE A 11 11.49 17.91 -1.86
N GLU A 12 10.32 18.41 -1.52
CA GLU A 12 9.83 18.54 -0.15
C GLU A 12 10.06 17.21 0.61
N GLU A 13 11.13 17.14 1.40
CA GLU A 13 11.47 15.99 2.26
C GLU A 13 10.34 15.66 3.25
N GLU A 14 9.38 16.56 3.43
CA GLU A 14 8.19 16.37 4.25
C GLU A 14 7.17 15.37 3.68
N SER A 15 7.22 15.09 2.37
CA SER A 15 6.22 14.25 1.68
C SER A 15 6.24 12.75 2.07
N HIS A 16 7.26 12.30 2.81
CA HIS A 16 7.45 10.88 3.16
C HIS A 16 7.18 10.53 4.64
N LYS A 17 6.65 11.46 5.45
CA LYS A 17 6.22 11.10 6.82
C LYS A 17 4.97 10.23 6.74
N ILE A 18 5.12 8.97 7.19
CA ILE A 18 4.00 8.03 7.36
C ILE A 18 3.32 8.35 8.68
N TRP A 19 2.02 8.64 8.61
CA TRP A 19 1.18 8.87 9.78
C TRP A 19 0.33 7.64 10.10
N PRO A 20 -0.19 7.51 11.34
CA PRO A 20 -1.16 6.48 11.67
C PRO A 20 -2.41 6.57 10.79
N CYS A 21 -3.01 5.41 10.50
CA CYS A 21 -4.28 5.36 9.77
C CYS A 21 -5.40 6.00 10.60
N ILE A 22 -6.05 7.03 10.05
CA ILE A 22 -7.19 7.72 10.66
C ILE A 22 -8.55 7.11 10.31
N ARG A 23 -8.57 5.94 9.65
CA ARG A 23 -9.78 5.21 9.25
C ARG A 23 -10.77 6.03 8.39
N CYS A 24 -10.26 6.87 7.50
CA CYS A 24 -11.08 7.71 6.61
C CYS A 24 -11.78 6.98 5.44
N ALA A 25 -11.54 5.68 5.25
CA ALA A 25 -12.10 4.83 4.19
C ALA A 25 -11.82 5.23 2.72
N ARG A 26 -11.06 6.30 2.44
CA ARG A 26 -10.72 6.73 1.05
C ARG A 26 -10.05 5.64 0.23
N CYS A 27 -9.20 4.82 0.85
CA CYS A 27 -8.54 3.71 0.18
C CYS A 27 -9.51 2.62 -0.26
N VAL A 28 -10.62 2.43 0.45
CA VAL A 28 -11.68 1.47 0.10
C VAL A 28 -12.46 1.98 -1.11
N SER A 29 -12.86 3.26 -1.11
CA SER A 29 -13.60 3.85 -2.24
C SER A 29 -12.77 3.95 -3.52
N ALA A 30 -11.44 4.09 -3.40
CA ALA A 30 -10.54 4.17 -4.55
C ALA A 30 -10.07 2.81 -5.08
N CYS A 31 -10.40 1.69 -4.41
CA CYS A 31 -9.92 0.38 -4.84
C CYS A 31 -10.76 -0.16 -6.01
N PRO A 32 -10.17 -0.39 -7.20
CA PRO A 32 -10.91 -0.90 -8.36
C PRO A 32 -11.35 -2.36 -8.21
N MET A 33 -10.70 -3.13 -7.33
CA MET A 33 -11.05 -4.52 -7.02
C MET A 33 -12.06 -4.64 -5.87
N HIS A 34 -12.54 -3.51 -5.34
CA HIS A 34 -13.45 -3.48 -4.17
C HIS A 34 -12.92 -4.22 -2.94
N LEU A 35 -11.60 -4.33 -2.78
CA LEU A 35 -10.97 -4.87 -1.58
C LEU A 35 -11.09 -3.88 -0.41
N ASN A 36 -10.67 -4.31 0.78
CA ASN A 36 -10.52 -3.43 1.94
C ASN A 36 -9.03 -3.14 2.25
N PRO A 37 -8.40 -2.16 1.57
CA PRO A 37 -7.00 -1.81 1.81
C PRO A 37 -6.73 -1.29 3.23
N SER A 38 -7.74 -0.72 3.90
CA SER A 38 -7.58 -0.25 5.27
C SER A 38 -7.29 -1.44 6.20
N MET A 39 -8.08 -2.51 6.09
CA MET A 39 -7.88 -3.69 6.93
C MET A 39 -6.63 -4.47 6.52
N LEU A 40 -6.41 -4.67 5.22
CA LEU A 40 -5.19 -5.29 4.70
C LEU A 40 -3.93 -4.56 5.20
N GLY A 41 -3.93 -3.22 5.22
CA GLY A 41 -2.82 -2.45 5.77
C GLY A 41 -2.58 -2.68 7.26
N GLN A 42 -3.65 -2.83 8.06
CA GLN A 42 -3.55 -3.13 9.49
C GLN A 42 -3.02 -4.55 9.75
N LEU A 43 -3.45 -5.53 8.94
CA LEU A 43 -2.95 -6.90 9.01
C LEU A 43 -1.48 -6.99 8.60
N ALA A 44 -1.10 -6.25 7.55
CA ALA A 44 0.29 -6.16 7.12
C ALA A 44 1.20 -5.58 8.21
N ALA A 45 0.76 -4.54 8.92
CA ALA A 45 1.50 -3.99 10.05
C ALA A 45 1.69 -5.00 11.20
N LYS A 46 0.76 -5.96 11.34
CA LYS A 46 0.84 -7.08 12.30
C LYS A 46 1.50 -8.34 11.72
N ARG A 47 2.02 -8.29 10.49
CA ARG A 47 2.61 -9.42 9.74
C ARG A 47 1.69 -10.63 9.58
N LYS A 48 0.38 -10.41 9.56
CA LYS A 48 -0.63 -11.46 9.37
C LYS A 48 -0.90 -11.72 7.88
N TYR A 49 0.11 -12.17 7.16
CA TYR A 49 0.05 -12.25 5.69
C TYR A 49 -0.87 -13.36 5.16
N GLU A 50 -0.96 -14.48 5.88
CA GLU A 50 -1.88 -15.59 5.57
C GLU A 50 -3.34 -15.13 5.65
N GLU A 51 -3.73 -14.50 6.77
CA GLU A 51 -5.07 -13.89 6.96
C GLU A 51 -5.40 -12.86 5.85
N MET A 52 -4.40 -12.09 5.39
CA MET A 52 -4.61 -11.17 4.27
C MET A 52 -4.99 -11.89 2.97
N ALA A 53 -4.40 -13.04 2.67
CA ALA A 53 -4.71 -13.79 1.47
C ALA A 53 -6.04 -14.56 1.59
N GLU A 54 -6.25 -15.25 2.72
CA GLU A 54 -7.39 -16.15 2.88
C GLU A 54 -8.69 -15.42 3.17
N GLU A 55 -8.68 -14.48 4.13
CA GLU A 55 -9.91 -13.80 4.57
C GLU A 55 -10.19 -12.50 3.80
N TYR A 56 -9.14 -11.85 3.30
CA TYR A 56 -9.24 -10.53 2.66
C TYR A 56 -8.86 -10.51 1.18
N HIS A 57 -8.70 -11.70 0.57
CA HIS A 57 -8.48 -11.88 -0.86
C HIS A 57 -7.33 -11.00 -1.42
N LEU A 58 -6.24 -10.85 -0.67
CA LEU A 58 -5.07 -10.06 -1.08
C LEU A 58 -4.55 -10.47 -2.47
N THR A 59 -4.68 -11.74 -2.83
CA THR A 59 -4.27 -12.30 -4.13
C THR A 59 -4.89 -11.59 -5.32
N ASP A 60 -6.10 -11.04 -5.16
CA ASP A 60 -6.85 -10.37 -6.22
C ASP A 60 -6.35 -8.95 -6.47
N CYS A 61 -5.62 -8.36 -5.52
CA CYS A 61 -4.99 -7.07 -5.73
C CYS A 61 -4.01 -7.18 -6.91
N PHE A 62 -4.06 -6.28 -7.88
CA PHE A 62 -3.08 -6.24 -8.99
C PHE A 62 -2.07 -5.09 -8.86
N GLU A 63 -1.95 -4.51 -7.66
CA GLU A 63 -0.90 -3.53 -7.31
C GLU A 63 -1.01 -2.17 -8.04
N CYS A 64 -2.22 -1.71 -8.35
CA CYS A 64 -2.47 -0.44 -9.05
C CYS A 64 -1.94 0.85 -8.38
N GLY A 65 -1.71 0.85 -7.07
CA GLY A 65 -1.23 2.04 -6.34
C GLY A 65 -2.31 3.00 -5.85
N CYS A 66 -3.57 2.88 -6.29
CA CYS A 66 -4.63 3.84 -5.98
C CYS A 66 -4.82 4.07 -4.47
N CYS A 67 -4.79 2.99 -3.67
CA CYS A 67 -4.98 3.06 -2.22
C CYS A 67 -3.84 3.81 -1.50
N SER A 68 -2.59 3.67 -1.98
CA SER A 68 -1.45 4.40 -1.42
C SER A 68 -1.52 5.88 -1.78
N TYR A 69 -1.89 6.20 -3.02
CA TYR A 69 -1.94 7.57 -3.52
C TYR A 69 -3.00 8.42 -2.82
N VAL A 70 -4.19 7.88 -2.58
CA VAL A 70 -5.29 8.62 -1.93
C VAL A 70 -5.19 8.67 -0.41
N CYS A 71 -4.20 7.99 0.19
CA CYS A 71 -4.08 7.88 1.63
C CYS A 71 -3.59 9.21 2.22
N PRO A 72 -4.38 9.92 3.04
CA PRO A 72 -3.94 11.16 3.66
C PRO A 72 -2.83 10.96 4.71
N SER A 73 -2.65 9.71 5.16
CA SER A 73 -1.60 9.32 6.11
C SER A 73 -0.31 8.87 5.41
N ASN A 74 -0.21 8.98 4.08
CA ASN A 74 0.95 8.54 3.28
C ASN A 74 1.35 7.06 3.52
N ILE A 75 0.39 6.20 3.84
CA ILE A 75 0.69 4.79 4.11
C ILE A 75 0.96 4.08 2.77
N PRO A 76 2.13 3.44 2.59
CA PRO A 76 2.49 2.78 1.35
C PRO A 76 1.83 1.40 1.24
N LEU A 77 0.50 1.36 1.21
CA LEU A 77 -0.33 0.14 1.24
C LEU A 77 0.07 -0.88 0.16
N VAL A 78 0.30 -0.43 -1.08
CA VAL A 78 0.72 -1.33 -2.16
C VAL A 78 2.08 -1.96 -1.91
N GLN A 79 3.03 -1.26 -1.27
CA GLN A 79 4.31 -1.88 -0.90
C GLN A 79 4.11 -2.98 0.12
N TYR A 80 3.23 -2.77 1.11
CA TYR A 80 2.87 -3.81 2.08
C TYR A 80 2.23 -5.03 1.40
N PHE A 81 1.36 -4.80 0.42
CA PHE A 81 0.69 -5.87 -0.32
C PHE A 81 1.66 -6.69 -1.17
N ARG A 82 2.66 -6.04 -1.80
CA ARG A 82 3.73 -6.72 -2.54
C ARG A 82 4.55 -7.64 -1.64
N ILE A 83 4.96 -7.14 -0.47
CA ILE A 83 5.69 -7.91 0.52
C ILE A 83 4.87 -9.12 0.99
N ALA A 84 3.61 -8.87 1.37
CA ALA A 84 2.71 -9.93 1.85
C ALA A 84 2.50 -11.03 0.80
N LYS A 85 2.30 -10.67 -0.47
CA LYS A 85 2.18 -11.66 -1.55
C LYS A 85 3.48 -12.42 -1.83
N ALA A 86 4.63 -11.75 -1.77
CA ALA A 86 5.91 -12.43 -1.95
C ALA A 86 6.11 -13.51 -0.88
N ILE A 87 5.85 -13.16 0.39
CA ILE A 87 5.94 -14.09 1.52
C ILE A 87 4.95 -15.24 1.36
N ASN A 88 3.68 -14.96 1.03
CA ASN A 88 2.68 -16.02 0.86
C ASN A 88 3.02 -16.96 -0.30
N ARG A 89 3.69 -16.47 -1.36
CA ARG A 89 4.19 -17.33 -2.46
C ARG A 89 5.33 -18.22 -2.02
N GLU A 90 6.25 -17.72 -1.20
CA GLU A 90 7.35 -18.52 -0.63
C GLU A 90 6.82 -19.60 0.32
N GLN A 91 5.75 -19.32 1.08
CA GLN A 91 5.12 -20.29 1.98
C GLN A 91 4.32 -21.38 1.24
N ALA A 92 3.85 -21.10 0.03
CA ALA A 92 3.10 -22.05 -0.79
C ALA A 92 3.99 -22.96 -1.67
N ALA A 93 5.30 -22.71 -1.70
CA ALA A 93 6.29 -23.47 -2.47
C ALA A 93 6.92 -24.59 -1.61
#